data_AF-A0A163SFW1-F1
#
_entry.id   AF-A0A163SFW1-F1
#
_cell.length_a   1.000
_cell.length_b   1.000
_cell.length_c   1.000
_cell.angle_alpha   90.00
_cell.angle_beta   90.00
_cell.angle_gamma   90.00
#
_symmetry.space_group_name_H-M   'P 1'
#
loop_
_entity.id
_entity.type
_entity.pdbx_description
1 polymer ?
#
loop_
_entity_poly.entity_id
_entity_poly.type
_entity_poly.pdbx_seq_one_letter_code
_entity_poly.pdbx_strand_id
1 'polypeptide(L)'
;MKLKRDIEGNVFEQLFNKDPEALKHLINSYSTLLFQVAFRITGNKRAAEEVLCDVFRDLWENPFHYERSKESFLSSYLIKLCKLKCVNREEIHITKLLSKKSKNYIANNATI
;
A
#
# COMPACT_ATOMS: atom_id res chain seq x y z
N MET A 1 11.84 -22.14 14.01
CA MET A 1 11.12 -21.08 13.27
C MET A 1 9.73 -20.79 13.90
N LYS A 2 9.66 -20.63 15.23
CA LYS A 2 8.46 -20.20 15.99
C LYS A 2 8.57 -18.75 16.50
N LEU A 3 9.79 -18.28 16.78
CA LEU A 3 10.05 -16.94 17.33
C LEU A 3 9.51 -15.77 16.51
N LYS A 4 9.39 -15.88 15.18
CA LYS A 4 8.91 -14.76 14.35
C LYS A 4 7.39 -14.52 14.51
N ARG A 5 6.62 -15.56 14.86
CA ARG A 5 5.17 -15.46 15.12
C ARG A 5 4.85 -14.72 16.42
N ASP A 6 5.64 -14.95 17.47
CA ASP A 6 5.38 -14.35 18.79
C ASP A 6 5.73 -12.85 18.81
N ILE A 7 6.77 -12.44 18.08
CA ILE A 7 7.11 -11.02 17.89
C ILE A 7 6.03 -10.32 17.07
N GLU A 8 5.52 -10.96 16.00
CA GLU A 8 4.43 -10.41 15.21
C GLU A 8 3.13 -10.27 16.02
N GLY A 9 2.80 -11.23 16.90
CA GLY A 9 1.62 -11.16 17.77
C GLY A 9 1.64 -9.99 18.77
N ASN A 10 2.78 -9.77 19.45
CA ASN A 10 2.91 -8.71 20.45
C ASN A 10 2.90 -7.30 19.82
N VAL A 11 3.55 -7.15 18.66
CA VAL A 11 3.51 -5.90 17.89
C VAL A 11 2.09 -5.56 17.42
N PHE A 12 1.24 -6.57 17.17
CA PHE A 12 -0.16 -6.33 16.79
C PHE A 12 -1.01 -5.86 17.97
N GLU A 13 -0.87 -6.43 19.17
CA GLU A 13 -1.55 -5.90 20.36
C GLU A 13 -1.15 -4.45 20.62
N GLN A 14 0.13 -4.11 20.43
CA GLN A 14 0.60 -2.74 20.52
C GLN A 14 0.06 -1.84 19.39
N LEU A 15 -0.08 -2.35 18.16
CA LEU A 15 -0.71 -1.64 17.05
C LEU A 15 -2.20 -1.37 17.31
N PHE A 16 -2.91 -2.34 17.91
CA PHE A 16 -4.30 -2.18 18.37
C PHE A 16 -4.42 -1.09 19.44
N ASN A 17 -3.43 -1.00 20.32
CA ASN A 17 -3.32 0.07 21.31
C ASN A 17 -2.90 1.43 20.72
N LYS A 18 -2.83 1.57 19.38
CA LYS A 18 -2.37 2.78 18.69
C LYS A 18 -0.99 3.23 19.18
N ASP A 19 -0.10 2.29 19.49
CA ASP A 19 1.27 2.60 19.88
C ASP A 19 2.11 2.99 18.64
N PRO A 20 2.61 4.23 18.57
CA PRO A 20 3.42 4.69 17.43
C PRO A 20 4.77 3.96 17.31
N GLU A 21 5.32 3.40 18.38
CA GLU A 21 6.60 2.68 18.30
C GLU A 21 6.43 1.33 17.59
N ALA A 22 5.31 0.64 17.79
CA ALA A 22 4.98 -0.58 17.05
C ALA A 22 4.91 -0.32 15.53
N LEU A 23 4.26 0.77 15.12
CA LEU A 23 4.20 1.17 13.72
C LEU A 23 5.59 1.49 13.16
N LYS A 24 6.43 2.19 13.93
CA LYS A 24 7.80 2.54 13.52
C LYS A 24 8.67 1.30 13.34
N HIS A 25 8.54 0.29 14.20
CA HIS A 25 9.19 -1.00 14.04
C HIS A 25 8.76 -1.71 12.74
N LEU A 26 7.48 -1.67 12.40
CA LEU A 26 6.96 -2.21 11.15
C LEU A 26 7.49 -1.47 9.93
N ILE A 27 7.48 -0.13 9.96
CA ILE A 27 8.03 0.70 8.89
C ILE A 27 9.51 0.38 8.69
N ASN A 28 10.32 0.36 9.75
CA ASN A 28 11.75 0.05 9.63
C ASN A 28 12.01 -1.37 9.08
N SER A 29 11.17 -2.34 9.43
CA SER A 29 11.36 -3.73 9.01
C SER A 29 10.89 -4.01 7.58
N TYR A 30 9.82 -3.35 7.13
CA TYR A 30 9.16 -3.68 5.86
C TYR A 30 9.26 -2.58 4.79
N SER A 31 9.69 -1.36 5.13
CA SER A 31 9.79 -0.23 4.18
C SER A 31 10.64 -0.57 2.95
N THR A 32 11.87 -1.06 3.15
CA THR A 32 12.78 -1.42 2.04
C THR A 32 12.17 -2.50 1.14
N LEU A 33 11.57 -3.53 1.72
CA LEU A 33 10.97 -4.64 0.98
C LEU A 33 9.77 -4.16 0.15
N LEU A 34 8.84 -3.45 0.78
CA LEU A 34 7.62 -2.98 0.13
C LEU A 34 7.92 -1.90 -0.90
N PHE A 35 8.90 -1.03 -0.64
CA PHE A 35 9.35 -0.03 -1.60
C PHE A 35 9.90 -0.69 -2.87
N GLN A 36 10.74 -1.72 -2.74
CA GLN A 36 11.26 -2.45 -3.91
C GLN A 36 10.14 -3.12 -4.72
N VAL A 37 9.12 -3.68 -4.05
CA VAL A 37 7.95 -4.27 -4.71
C VAL A 37 7.15 -3.18 -5.44
N ALA A 38 6.83 -2.08 -4.78
CA ALA A 38 6.06 -0.98 -5.36
C ALA A 38 6.80 -0.31 -6.52
N PHE A 39 8.11 -0.12 -6.39
CA PHE A 39 8.95 0.47 -7.43
C PHE A 39 9.02 -0.41 -8.68
N ARG A 40 9.11 -1.73 -8.51
CA ARG A 40 9.07 -2.67 -9.65
C ARG A 40 7.76 -2.63 -10.44
N ILE A 41 6.65 -2.25 -9.80
CA ILE A 41 5.32 -2.22 -10.44
C ILE A 41 5.04 -0.84 -11.04
N THR A 42 5.27 0.22 -10.26
CA THR A 42 4.95 1.60 -10.66
C THR A 42 6.03 2.24 -11.54
N GLY A 43 7.27 1.76 -11.50
CA GLY A 43 8.41 2.32 -12.23
C GLY A 43 8.79 3.76 -11.84
N ASN A 44 8.13 4.33 -10.82
CA ASN A 44 8.30 5.72 -10.40
C ASN A 44 8.51 5.79 -8.90
N LYS A 45 9.63 6.39 -8.48
CA LYS A 45 10.01 6.51 -7.07
C LYS A 45 8.93 7.18 -6.23
N ARG A 46 8.38 8.31 -6.70
CA ARG A 46 7.36 9.06 -5.96
C ARG A 46 6.06 8.26 -5.85
N ALA A 47 5.67 7.56 -6.91
CA ALA A 47 4.50 6.69 -6.88
C ALA A 47 4.68 5.53 -5.88
N ALA A 48 5.86 4.93 -5.86
CA ALA A 48 6.20 3.86 -4.93
C ALA A 48 6.18 4.32 -3.46
N GLU A 49 6.72 5.51 -3.17
CA GLU A 49 6.68 6.12 -1.82
C GLU A 49 5.23 6.39 -1.38
N GLU A 50 4.41 6.95 -2.25
CA GLU A 50 2.99 7.21 -1.94
C GLU A 50 2.23 5.90 -1.68
N VAL A 51 2.44 4.85 -2.48
CA VAL A 51 1.84 3.54 -2.22
C VAL A 51 2.32 2.96 -0.88
N LEU A 52 3.60 3.11 -0.56
CA LEU A 52 4.16 2.66 0.71
C LEU A 52 3.45 3.34 1.89
N CYS A 53 3.30 4.67 1.84
CA CYS A 53 2.58 5.43 2.84
C CYS A 53 1.12 4.99 2.98
N ASP A 54 0.43 4.73 1.87
CA ASP A 54 -0.96 4.26 1.88
C ASP A 54 -1.09 2.87 2.50
N VAL A 55 -0.14 1.96 2.26
CA VAL A 55 -0.14 0.61 2.86
C VAL A 55 0.00 0.69 4.37
N PHE A 56 0.93 1.50 4.88
CA PHE A 56 1.11 1.66 6.32
C PHE A 56 -0.05 2.42 6.98
N ARG A 57 -0.65 3.38 6.27
CA ARG A 57 -1.85 4.09 6.74
C ARG A 57 -3.03 3.12 6.87
N ASP A 58 -3.29 2.31 5.84
CA ASP A 58 -4.35 1.30 5.88
C ASP A 58 -4.14 0.33 7.04
N LEU A 59 -2.91 -0.10 7.27
CA LEU A 59 -2.54 -0.98 8.39
C LEU A 59 -2.83 -0.34 9.75
N TRP A 60 -2.55 0.96 9.89
CA TRP A 60 -2.78 1.73 11.11
C TRP A 60 -4.26 2.03 11.36
N GLU A 61 -5.02 2.32 10.31
CA GLU A 61 -6.44 2.63 10.41
C GLU A 61 -7.28 1.37 10.66
N ASN A 62 -6.91 0.25 10.02
CA ASN A 62 -7.70 -0.99 10.03
C ASN A 62 -6.87 -2.22 10.44
N PRO A 63 -6.35 -2.29 11.68
CA PRO A 63 -5.54 -3.41 12.14
C PRO A 63 -6.29 -4.76 12.12
N PHE A 64 -7.62 -4.76 12.32
CA PHE A 64 -8.48 -5.95 12.29
C PHE A 64 -8.55 -6.65 10.92
N HIS A 65 -8.21 -5.95 9.82
CA HIS A 65 -8.23 -6.55 8.48
C HIS A 65 -7.14 -7.62 8.31
N TYR A 66 -6.03 -7.52 9.06
CA TYR A 66 -5.00 -8.56 9.09
C TYR A 66 -5.45 -9.78 9.90
N GLU A 67 -6.10 -9.58 11.05
CA GLU A 67 -6.58 -10.68 11.89
C GLU A 67 -7.58 -11.58 11.14
N ARG A 68 -8.37 -10.99 10.23
CA ARG A 68 -9.29 -11.72 9.34
C ARG A 68 -8.61 -12.28 8.08
N SER A 69 -7.36 -11.93 7.82
CA SER A 69 -6.61 -12.43 6.67
C SER A 69 -6.30 -13.92 6.83
N LYS A 70 -6.39 -14.68 5.74
CA LYS A 70 -5.98 -16.10 5.70
C LYS A 70 -4.46 -16.30 5.64
N GLU A 71 -3.69 -15.22 5.58
CA GLU A 71 -2.24 -15.26 5.38
C GLU A 71 -1.53 -15.59 6.71
N SER A 72 -0.68 -16.62 6.71
CA SER A 72 0.07 -17.04 7.90
C SER A 72 1.22 -16.12 8.28
N PHE A 73 1.59 -15.17 7.41
CA PHE A 73 2.73 -14.27 7.61
C PHE A 73 2.37 -12.83 7.25
N LEU A 74 2.77 -11.89 8.11
CA LEU A 74 2.54 -10.46 7.91
C LEU A 74 3.20 -9.94 6.61
N SER A 75 4.40 -10.44 6.32
CA SER A 75 5.10 -10.10 5.06
C SER A 75 4.26 -10.43 3.83
N SER A 76 3.61 -11.59 3.80
CA SER A 76 2.78 -12.02 2.66
C SER A 76 1.58 -11.08 2.49
N TYR A 77 0.89 -10.77 3.60
CA TYR A 77 -0.24 -9.85 3.61
C TYR A 77 0.16 -8.45 3.12
N LEU A 78 1.25 -7.88 3.66
CA LEU A 78 1.71 -6.56 3.29
C LEU A 78 2.14 -6.48 1.82
N ILE A 79 2.82 -7.52 1.30
CA ILE A 79 3.19 -7.59 -0.11
C ILE A 79 1.93 -7.63 -0.99
N LYS A 80 0.93 -8.43 -0.61
CA LYS A 80 -0.34 -8.53 -1.34
C LYS A 80 -1.10 -7.21 -1.34
N LEU A 81 -1.21 -6.55 -0.19
CA LEU A 81 -1.83 -5.24 -0.04
C LEU A 81 -1.10 -4.17 -0.88
N CYS A 82 0.24 -4.17 -0.83
CA CYS A 82 1.07 -3.27 -1.62
C CYS A 82 0.87 -3.46 -3.12
N LYS A 83 0.86 -4.71 -3.61
CA LYS A 83 0.55 -5.01 -5.01
C LYS A 83 -0.83 -4.52 -5.43
N LEU A 84 -1.86 -4.78 -4.60
CA LEU A 84 -3.21 -4.32 -4.86
C LEU A 84 -3.30 -2.79 -4.96
N LYS A 85 -2.65 -2.06 -4.03
CA LYS A 85 -2.59 -0.59 -4.04
C LYS A 85 -1.86 -0.06 -5.28
N CYS A 86 -0.78 -0.71 -5.72
CA CYS A 86 -0.08 -0.34 -6.95
C CYS A 86 -1.01 -0.45 -8.17
N VAL A 87 -1.70 -1.58 -8.32
CA VAL A 87 -2.61 -1.80 -9.46
C VAL A 87 -3.75 -0.79 -9.45
N ASN A 88 -4.42 -0.62 -8.31
CA ASN A 88 -5.52 0.35 -8.17
C ASN A 88 -5.07 1.78 -8.53
N ARG A 89 -3.85 2.16 -8.15
CA ARG A 89 -3.28 3.45 -8.49
C ARG A 89 -3.11 3.63 -10.00
N GLU A 90 -2.53 2.63 -10.67
CA GLU A 90 -2.35 2.65 -12.13
C GLU A 90 -3.71 2.70 -12.85
N GLU A 91 -4.71 1.95 -12.39
CA GLU A 91 -6.07 2.01 -12.93
C GLU A 91 -6.70 3.41 -12.80
N ILE A 92 -6.57 4.05 -11.63
CA ILE A 92 -7.05 5.41 -11.41
C ILE A 92 -6.27 6.40 -12.29
N HIS A 93 -4.96 6.22 -12.43
CA HIS A 93 -4.12 7.07 -13.27
C HIS A 93 -4.54 6.99 -14.74
N ILE A 94 -4.70 5.77 -15.28
CA ILE A 94 -5.18 5.52 -16.64
C ILE A 94 -6.57 6.12 -16.84
N THR A 95 -7.50 5.90 -15.91
CA THR A 95 -8.87 6.43 -16.00
C THR A 95 -8.88 7.97 -16.06
N LYS A 96 -8.02 8.63 -15.26
CA LYS A 96 -7.86 10.09 -15.30
C LYS A 96 -7.29 10.57 -16.64
N LEU A 97 -6.31 9.87 -17.20
CA LEU A 97 -5.74 10.19 -18.51
C LEU A 97 -6.76 10.04 -19.63
N LEU A 98 -7.55 8.97 -19.62
CA LEU A 98 -8.62 8.73 -20.59
C LEU A 98 -9.72 9.81 -20.51
N SER A 99 -10.14 10.17 -19.29
CA SER A 99 -11.10 11.27 -19.08
C SER A 99 -10.58 12.61 -19.60
N LYS A 100 -9.30 12.93 -19.36
CA LYS A 100 -8.67 14.18 -19.82
C LYS A 100 -8.56 14.22 -21.35
N LYS A 101 -8.20 13.10 -21.99
CA LYS A 101 -8.10 12.99 -23.46
C LYS A 101 -9.47 13.20 -24.13
N SER A 102 -10.53 12.60 -23.59
CA SER A 102 -11.90 12.78 -24.08
C SER A 102 -12.34 14.25 -24.01
N LYS A 103 -12.14 14.92 -22.87
CA LYS A 103 -12.47 16.35 -22.71
C LYS A 103 -11.71 17.25 -23.69
N ASN A 104 -10.42 16.99 -23.90
CA ASN A 104 -9.60 17.76 -24.83
C ASN A 104 -10.04 17.57 -26.29
N TYR A 105 -10.44 16.36 -26.69
CA TYR A 105 -10.98 16.11 -28.03
C TYR A 105 -12.27 16.89 -28.28
N ILE A 106 -13.18 16.92 -27.30
CA ILE A 106 -14.45 17.67 -27.39
C ILE A 106 -14.16 19.18 -27.46
N ALA A 107 -13.28 19.69 -26.62
CA ALA A 107 -12.91 21.12 -26.62
C ALA A 107 -12.29 21.56 -27.95
N ASN A 108 -11.37 20.77 -28.51
CA ASN A 108 -10.70 21.11 -29.77
C ASN A 108 -11.65 21.05 -30.97
N ASN A 109 -12.65 20.15 -30.96
CA ASN A 109 -13.62 20.05 -32.06
C ASN A 109 -14.82 20.99 -31.94
N ALA A 110 -15.07 21.58 -30.76
CA ALA A 110 -16.14 22.55 -30.53
C ALA A 110 -15.74 24.01 -30.83
N THR A 111 -14.47 24.27 -31.16
CA THR A 111 -13.93 25.61 -31.45
C THR A 111 -13.83 25.89 -32.95
N ILE A 112 -14.59 25.17 -33.78
CA ILE A 112 -14.67 25.32 -35.24
C ILE A 112 -16.07 25.78 -35.62
#